data_AF-G4XTP3-F1
#
_entry.id   AF-G4XTP3-F1
#
_cell.length_a   1.000
_cell.length_b   1.000
_cell.length_c   1.000
_cell.angle_alpha   90.00
_cell.angle_beta   90.00
_cell.angle_gamma   90.00
#
_symmetry.space_group_name_H-M   'P 1'
#
loop_
_entity.id
_entity.type
_entity.pdbx_description
1 polymer ?
#
loop_
_entity_poly.entity_id
_entity_poly.type
_entity_poly.pdbx_seq_one_letter_code
_entity_poly.pdbx_strand_id
1 'polypeptide(L)'
;NQISNEGITTLNDFYTKYIKDNKEHVDYKNHLDNKINSMNIAIKDISNMYEAFGILCKIYAAYNENDKECTNCSQNAEEFVQKIGELNKDPNITGNGSYSKILSTLSNDYKNLKNKCPDFQPLPELTSQTSHVDNSAKGGEEIPLQAPEATPSSSSTLNTVIPVLSIFAIS
;
A
#
# COMPACT_ATOMS: atom_id res chain seq x y z
N ASN A 1 -28.27 -14.18 -12.34
CA ASN A 1 -28.72 -13.28 -11.26
C ASN A 1 -27.84 -12.04 -11.25
N GLN A 2 -28.29 -10.93 -11.85
CA GLN A 2 -27.64 -9.64 -11.64
C GLN A 2 -28.05 -9.10 -10.28
N ILE A 3 -27.06 -8.80 -9.46
CA ILE A 3 -27.22 -8.21 -8.15
C ILE A 3 -27.66 -6.75 -8.35
N SER A 4 -28.78 -6.33 -7.77
CA SER A 4 -29.16 -4.92 -7.74
C SER A 4 -28.15 -4.13 -6.90
N ASN A 5 -27.44 -3.20 -7.55
CA ASN A 5 -26.48 -2.30 -6.92
C ASN A 5 -27.13 -1.11 -6.19
N GLU A 6 -28.47 -1.05 -6.12
CA GLU A 6 -29.14 0.02 -5.37
C GLU A 6 -28.70 0.00 -3.90
N GLY A 7 -28.22 1.16 -3.45
CA GLY A 7 -27.79 1.41 -2.07
C GLY A 7 -26.37 0.99 -1.70
N ILE A 8 -25.55 0.48 -2.63
CA ILE A 8 -24.14 0.15 -2.34
C ILE A 8 -23.26 1.35 -2.70
N THR A 9 -22.82 2.09 -1.69
CA THR A 9 -21.98 3.28 -1.90
C THR A 9 -20.57 3.10 -1.34
N THR A 10 -20.42 2.27 -0.31
CA THR A 10 -19.16 2.02 0.39
C THR A 10 -18.77 0.54 0.38
N LEU A 11 -17.50 0.27 0.70
CA LEU A 11 -17.01 -1.09 0.96
C LEU A 11 -17.81 -1.79 2.07
N ASN A 12 -18.18 -1.04 3.11
CA ASN A 12 -18.95 -1.57 4.23
C ASN A 12 -20.38 -1.94 3.84
N ASP A 13 -21.02 -1.18 2.96
CA ASP A 13 -22.36 -1.49 2.42
C ASP A 13 -22.32 -2.83 1.67
N PHE A 14 -21.31 -2.99 0.79
CA PHE A 14 -21.11 -4.22 0.02
C PHE A 14 -20.88 -5.41 0.96
N TYR A 15 -19.97 -5.27 1.91
CA TYR A 15 -19.65 -6.32 2.86
C TYR A 15 -20.86 -6.74 3.70
N THR A 16 -21.58 -5.77 4.26
CA THR A 16 -22.78 -6.03 5.07
C THR A 16 -23.87 -6.74 4.28
N LYS A 17 -24.07 -6.35 3.02
CA LYS A 17 -25.16 -6.88 2.19
C LYS A 17 -24.90 -8.28 1.64
N TYR A 18 -23.65 -8.62 1.31
CA TYR A 18 -23.34 -9.86 0.59
C TYR A 18 -22.45 -10.85 1.34
N ILE A 19 -21.66 -10.40 2.33
CA ILE A 19 -20.61 -11.23 2.93
C ILE A 19 -20.87 -11.48 4.41
N LYS A 20 -21.26 -10.44 5.16
CA LYS A 20 -21.33 -10.46 6.63
C LYS A 20 -22.12 -11.64 7.18
N ASP A 21 -23.26 -11.96 6.58
CA ASP A 21 -24.15 -13.02 7.10
C ASP A 21 -23.92 -14.40 6.47
N ASN A 22 -22.89 -14.54 5.62
CA ASN A 22 -22.49 -15.86 5.13
C ASN A 22 -21.89 -16.70 6.28
N LYS A 23 -22.40 -17.92 6.45
CA LYS A 23 -22.05 -18.84 7.55
C LYS A 23 -20.87 -19.76 7.22
N GLU A 24 -20.36 -19.75 6.00
CA GLU A 24 -19.32 -20.69 5.55
C GLU A 24 -17.92 -20.40 6.11
N HIS A 25 -17.67 -19.21 6.67
CA HIS A 25 -16.31 -18.77 7.06
C HIS A 25 -16.25 -18.07 8.43
N VAL A 26 -16.81 -18.69 9.46
CA VAL A 26 -16.93 -18.09 10.82
C VAL A 26 -15.57 -17.72 11.42
N ASP A 27 -14.52 -18.53 11.19
CA ASP A 27 -13.21 -18.33 11.82
C ASP A 27 -12.47 -17.09 11.29
N TYR A 28 -12.65 -16.75 10.01
CA TYR A 28 -12.04 -15.55 9.41
C TYR A 28 -12.94 -14.30 9.53
N LYS A 29 -14.23 -14.50 9.82
CA LYS A 29 -15.23 -13.44 9.85
C LYS A 29 -14.85 -12.30 10.79
N ASN A 30 -14.37 -12.59 12.01
CA ASN A 30 -14.02 -11.54 12.96
C ASN A 30 -12.84 -10.65 12.47
N HIS A 31 -11.84 -11.27 11.83
CA HIS A 31 -10.73 -10.52 11.25
C HIS A 31 -11.18 -9.66 10.08
N LEU A 32 -12.06 -10.20 9.23
CA LEU A 32 -12.63 -9.50 8.09
C LEU A 32 -13.54 -8.35 8.52
N ASP A 33 -14.43 -8.57 9.50
CA ASP A 33 -15.28 -7.55 10.12
C ASP A 33 -14.43 -6.37 10.60
N ASN A 34 -13.39 -6.64 11.39
CA ASN A 34 -12.50 -5.62 11.92
C ASN A 34 -11.78 -4.85 10.79
N LYS A 35 -11.33 -5.56 9.76
CA LYS A 35 -10.63 -4.95 8.62
C LYS A 35 -11.56 -4.03 7.83
N ILE A 36 -12.75 -4.49 7.47
CA ILE A 36 -13.72 -3.72 6.69
C ILE A 36 -14.26 -2.54 7.49
N ASN A 37 -14.61 -2.73 8.76
CA ASN A 37 -15.09 -1.65 9.63
C ASN A 37 -14.03 -0.55 9.86
N SER A 38 -12.73 -0.89 9.75
CA SER A 38 -11.64 0.08 9.81
C SER A 38 -11.41 0.87 8.51
N MET A 39 -12.14 0.54 7.43
CA MET A 39 -11.98 1.12 6.11
C MET A 39 -13.21 1.93 5.70
N ASN A 40 -13.06 3.24 5.64
CA ASN A 40 -14.09 4.11 5.07
C ASN A 40 -13.73 4.48 3.62
N ILE A 41 -14.14 3.66 2.66
CA ILE A 41 -13.81 3.84 1.23
C ILE A 41 -15.06 3.65 0.38
N ALA A 42 -15.25 4.54 -0.60
CA ALA A 42 -16.33 4.42 -1.57
C ALA A 42 -16.08 3.24 -2.52
N ILE A 43 -17.15 2.61 -3.01
CA ILE A 43 -17.00 1.43 -3.87
C ILE A 43 -16.24 1.74 -5.18
N LYS A 44 -16.45 2.94 -5.74
CA LYS A 44 -15.72 3.43 -6.93
C LYS A 44 -14.21 3.47 -6.73
N ASP A 45 -13.79 3.83 -5.51
CA ASP A 45 -12.40 4.02 -5.13
C ASP A 45 -11.72 2.66 -4.92
N ILE A 46 -12.48 1.69 -4.37
CA ILE A 46 -12.07 0.27 -4.32
C ILE A 46 -11.91 -0.32 -5.71
N SER A 47 -12.82 -0.03 -6.65
CA SER A 47 -12.70 -0.52 -8.03
C SER A 47 -11.42 -0.03 -8.70
N ASN A 48 -11.09 1.25 -8.54
CA ASN A 48 -9.83 1.82 -9.05
C ASN A 48 -8.57 1.17 -8.43
N MET A 49 -8.62 0.85 -7.13
CA MET A 49 -7.56 0.10 -6.45
C MET A 49 -7.42 -1.32 -6.97
N TYR A 50 -8.54 -1.99 -7.20
CA TYR A 50 -8.57 -3.35 -7.71
C TYR A 50 -7.97 -3.44 -9.11
N GLU A 51 -8.19 -2.43 -9.96
CA GLU A 51 -7.52 -2.34 -11.26
C GLU A 51 -6.00 -2.24 -11.11
N ALA A 52 -5.50 -1.36 -10.23
CA ALA A 52 -4.06 -1.23 -9.97
C ALA A 52 -3.46 -2.54 -9.42
N PHE A 53 -4.15 -3.20 -8.49
CA PHE A 53 -3.77 -4.50 -7.98
C PHE A 53 -3.72 -5.56 -9.09
N GLY A 54 -4.71 -5.57 -9.99
CA GLY A 54 -4.74 -6.48 -11.13
C GLY A 54 -3.53 -6.32 -12.06
N ILE A 55 -3.09 -5.08 -12.33
CA ILE A 55 -1.87 -4.83 -13.10
C ILE A 55 -0.64 -5.36 -12.36
N LEU A 56 -0.55 -5.12 -11.06
CA LEU A 56 0.55 -5.65 -10.23
C LEU A 56 0.61 -7.18 -10.25
N CYS A 57 -0.55 -7.86 -10.17
CA CYS A 57 -0.64 -9.31 -10.30
C CYS A 57 -0.15 -9.81 -11.66
N LYS A 58 -0.41 -9.08 -12.76
CA LYS A 58 0.12 -9.44 -14.09
C LYS A 58 1.65 -9.38 -14.12
N ILE A 59 2.26 -8.42 -13.43
CA ILE A 59 3.72 -8.33 -13.29
C ILE A 59 4.24 -9.58 -12.55
N TYR A 60 3.65 -9.91 -11.40
CA TYR A 60 4.04 -11.11 -10.65
C TYR A 60 3.82 -12.42 -11.42
N ALA A 61 2.73 -12.53 -12.19
CA ALA A 61 2.43 -13.72 -12.99
C ALA A 61 3.38 -13.88 -14.19
N ALA A 62 3.84 -12.76 -14.76
CA ALA A 62 4.81 -12.75 -15.86
C ALA A 62 6.26 -12.93 -15.38
N TYR A 63 6.53 -12.60 -14.11
CA TYR A 63 7.86 -12.67 -13.52
C TYR A 63 8.18 -14.10 -13.08
N ASN A 64 9.20 -14.69 -13.71
CA ASN A 64 9.71 -16.00 -13.33
C ASN A 64 10.90 -15.84 -12.38
N GLU A 65 10.72 -16.22 -11.11
CA GLU A 65 11.77 -16.12 -10.10
C GLU A 65 12.99 -17.02 -10.38
N ASN A 66 12.80 -18.15 -11.07
CA ASN A 66 13.88 -19.11 -11.31
C ASN A 66 14.86 -18.60 -12.38
N ASP A 67 14.31 -18.05 -13.46
CA ASP A 67 15.10 -17.63 -14.63
C ASP A 67 15.40 -16.12 -14.60
N LYS A 68 14.80 -15.39 -13.66
CA LYS A 68 14.79 -13.90 -13.58
C LYS A 68 14.36 -13.23 -14.88
N GLU A 69 13.69 -13.98 -15.75
CA GLU A 69 13.10 -13.46 -16.97
C GLU A 69 11.71 -12.92 -16.67
N CYS A 70 11.35 -11.84 -17.34
CA CYS A 70 9.97 -11.39 -17.34
C CYS A 70 9.50 -10.93 -18.71
N THR A 71 8.65 -11.75 -19.31
CA THR A 71 8.00 -11.44 -20.58
C THR A 71 6.92 -10.39 -20.34
N ASN A 72 6.96 -9.26 -21.05
CA ASN A 72 5.99 -8.14 -20.93
C ASN A 72 5.93 -7.43 -19.56
N CYS A 73 6.86 -7.70 -18.62
CA CYS A 73 6.87 -6.96 -17.36
C CYS A 73 7.02 -5.46 -17.57
N SER A 74 7.89 -5.01 -18.48
CA SER A 74 8.14 -3.58 -18.66
C SER A 74 6.88 -2.83 -19.08
N GLN A 75 6.06 -3.41 -19.95
CA GLN A 75 4.77 -2.82 -20.33
C GLN A 75 3.80 -2.78 -19.14
N ASN A 76 3.62 -3.91 -18.43
CA ASN A 76 2.75 -3.94 -17.24
C ASN A 76 3.24 -3.00 -16.13
N ALA A 77 4.57 -2.83 -16.00
CA ALA A 77 5.20 -1.95 -15.04
C ALA A 77 4.97 -0.48 -15.38
N GLU A 78 5.03 -0.12 -16.67
CA GLU A 78 4.67 1.22 -17.16
C GLU A 78 3.17 1.51 -16.92
N GLU A 79 2.29 0.57 -17.26
CA GLU A 79 0.85 0.67 -16.98
C GLU A 79 0.58 0.86 -15.47
N PHE A 80 1.30 0.14 -14.61
CA PHE A 80 1.17 0.28 -13.16
C PHE A 80 1.62 1.67 -12.69
N VAL A 81 2.79 2.14 -13.14
CA VAL A 81 3.33 3.48 -12.81
C VAL A 81 2.36 4.58 -13.22
N GLN A 82 1.79 4.47 -14.43
CA GLN A 82 0.77 5.41 -14.91
C GLN A 82 -0.48 5.38 -14.02
N LYS A 83 -1.01 4.18 -13.73
CA LYS A 83 -2.20 4.03 -12.89
C LYS A 83 -1.98 4.62 -11.50
N ILE A 84 -0.85 4.35 -10.85
CA ILE A 84 -0.51 4.95 -9.55
C ILE A 84 -0.40 6.48 -9.66
N GLY A 85 0.18 6.99 -10.75
CA GLY A 85 0.25 8.43 -11.01
C GLY A 85 -1.11 9.11 -11.16
N GLU A 86 -2.09 8.44 -11.77
CA GLU A 86 -3.48 8.91 -11.84
C GLU A 86 -4.16 8.88 -10.46
N LEU A 87 -3.99 7.79 -9.72
CA LEU A 87 -4.52 7.65 -8.35
C LEU A 87 -3.82 8.60 -7.37
N ASN A 88 -2.61 9.09 -7.62
CA ASN A 88 -2.01 10.09 -6.73
C ASN A 88 -2.60 11.49 -6.92
N LYS A 89 -3.31 11.75 -8.03
CA LYS A 89 -3.84 13.09 -8.38
C LYS A 89 -5.28 13.32 -7.97
N ASP A 90 -6.03 12.28 -7.56
CA ASP A 90 -7.43 12.47 -7.13
C ASP A 90 -7.46 13.14 -5.74
N PRO A 91 -8.13 14.28 -5.58
CA PRO A 91 -8.24 14.95 -4.28
C PRO A 91 -9.03 14.13 -3.23
N ASN A 92 -9.86 13.17 -3.66
CA ASN A 92 -10.56 12.26 -2.74
C ASN A 92 -9.58 11.31 -2.00
N ILE A 93 -8.34 11.22 -2.47
CA ILE A 93 -7.32 10.26 -2.03
C ILE A 93 -6.44 10.87 -0.94
N THR A 94 -6.00 12.11 -1.12
CA THR A 94 -5.05 12.80 -0.24
C THR A 94 -5.60 12.97 1.19
N GLY A 95 -6.92 12.98 1.38
CA GLY A 95 -7.57 13.07 2.69
C GLY A 95 -8.05 11.74 3.29
N ASN A 96 -8.03 10.64 2.53
CA ASN A 96 -8.57 9.36 2.98
C ASN A 96 -7.47 8.43 3.47
N GLY A 97 -7.39 8.25 4.80
CA GLY A 97 -6.36 7.40 5.43
C GLY A 97 -6.44 5.93 5.04
N SER A 98 -7.64 5.38 4.84
CA SER A 98 -7.82 3.99 4.43
C SER A 98 -7.34 3.77 3.00
N TYR A 99 -7.69 4.68 2.09
CA TYR A 99 -7.25 4.67 0.70
C TYR A 99 -5.72 4.81 0.60
N SER A 100 -5.16 5.82 1.27
CA SER A 100 -3.72 6.08 1.30
C SER A 100 -2.93 4.86 1.78
N LYS A 101 -3.48 4.11 2.75
CA LYS A 101 -2.86 2.88 3.26
C LYS A 101 -2.83 1.78 2.19
N ILE A 102 -3.90 1.56 1.44
CA ILE A 102 -3.94 0.57 0.35
C ILE A 102 -2.94 0.96 -0.74
N LEU A 103 -2.95 2.22 -1.17
CA LEU A 103 -2.05 2.71 -2.21
C LEU A 103 -0.57 2.58 -1.81
N SER A 104 -0.27 2.86 -0.53
CA SER A 104 1.07 2.68 0.03
C SER A 104 1.51 1.21 0.02
N THR A 105 0.61 0.27 0.31
CA THR A 105 0.89 -1.17 0.21
C THR A 105 1.23 -1.56 -1.23
N LEU A 106 0.37 -1.21 -2.20
CA LEU A 106 0.61 -1.52 -3.61
C LEU A 106 1.93 -0.90 -4.12
N SER A 107 2.22 0.33 -3.71
CA SER A 107 3.45 1.04 -4.07
C SER A 107 4.69 0.37 -3.49
N ASN A 108 4.63 -0.11 -2.24
CA ASN A 108 5.75 -0.81 -1.61
C ASN A 108 5.99 -2.18 -2.25
N ASP A 109 4.94 -2.91 -2.59
CA ASP A 109 5.08 -4.19 -3.28
C ASP A 109 5.72 -4.02 -4.66
N TYR A 110 5.31 -2.99 -5.42
CA TYR A 110 5.97 -2.66 -6.68
C TYR A 110 7.44 -2.25 -6.51
N LYS A 111 7.77 -1.46 -5.47
CA LYS A 111 9.18 -1.13 -5.16
C LYS A 111 10.02 -2.38 -4.91
N ASN A 112 9.45 -3.38 -4.23
CA ASN A 112 10.11 -4.67 -4.01
C ASN A 112 10.35 -5.41 -5.33
N LEU A 113 9.38 -5.41 -6.26
CA LEU A 113 9.55 -5.94 -7.61
C LEU A 113 10.64 -5.20 -8.39
N LYS A 114 10.63 -3.87 -8.38
CA LYS A 114 11.65 -3.04 -9.04
C LYS A 114 13.05 -3.34 -8.52
N ASN A 115 13.23 -3.61 -7.22
CA ASN A 115 14.54 -4.00 -6.68
C ASN A 115 15.04 -5.33 -7.27
N LYS A 116 14.14 -6.22 -7.69
CA LYS A 116 14.47 -7.46 -8.40
C LYS A 116 14.63 -7.25 -9.92
N CYS A 117 13.93 -6.26 -10.48
CA CYS A 117 13.89 -5.91 -11.90
C CYS A 117 14.28 -4.42 -12.09
N PRO A 118 15.58 -4.09 -12.12
CA PRO A 118 16.06 -2.69 -12.09
C PRO A 118 15.64 -1.86 -13.32
N ASP A 119 15.28 -2.52 -14.43
CA ASP A 119 14.80 -1.86 -15.65
C ASP A 119 13.39 -1.26 -15.51
N PHE A 120 12.68 -1.54 -14.41
CA PHE A 120 11.37 -0.94 -14.17
C PHE A 120 11.47 0.54 -13.84
N GLN A 121 10.58 1.32 -14.44
CA GLN A 121 10.47 2.74 -14.15
C GLN A 121 10.16 2.97 -12.66
N PRO A 122 10.73 4.01 -12.04
CA PRO A 122 10.36 4.36 -10.67
C PRO A 122 8.91 4.79 -10.61
N LEU A 123 8.27 4.58 -9.45
CA LEU A 123 7.01 5.24 -9.17
C LEU A 123 7.21 6.76 -9.13
N PRO A 124 6.21 7.55 -9.57
CA PRO A 124 6.23 8.99 -9.35
C PRO A 124 6.33 9.26 -7.85
N GLU A 125 7.04 10.33 -7.46
CA GLU A 125 7.08 10.74 -6.06
C GLU A 125 5.65 10.95 -5.56
N LEU A 126 5.29 10.27 -4.47
CA LEU A 126 4.10 10.64 -3.73
C LEU A 126 4.41 12.02 -3.15
N THR A 127 3.77 13.06 -3.67
CA THR A 127 3.71 14.34 -2.97
C THR A 127 2.87 14.10 -1.72
N SER A 128 3.51 13.60 -0.67
CA SER A 128 2.98 13.72 0.67
C SER A 128 2.96 15.22 0.92
N GLN A 129 1.81 15.87 0.71
CA GLN A 129 1.59 17.15 1.36
C GLN A 129 1.52 16.82 2.85
N THR A 130 2.69 16.82 3.46
CA THR A 130 2.87 16.84 4.90
C THR A 130 1.96 17.94 5.42
N SER A 131 0.87 17.56 6.09
CA SER A 131 0.29 18.43 7.10
C SER A 131 1.42 18.69 8.08
N HIS A 132 2.03 19.86 7.95
CA HIS A 132 2.99 20.38 8.90
C HIS A 132 2.23 20.44 10.24
N VAL A 133 2.44 19.44 11.10
CA VAL A 133 2.08 19.55 12.50
C VAL A 133 3.13 20.49 13.09
N ASP A 134 2.85 21.78 13.00
CA ASP A 134 3.53 22.80 13.77
C ASP A 134 3.32 22.48 15.26
N ASN A 135 4.26 21.74 15.84
CA ASN A 135 4.48 21.80 17.28
C ASN A 135 5.12 23.16 17.57
N SER A 136 4.32 24.22 17.55
CA SER A 136 4.72 25.54 18.00
C SER A 136 4.70 25.56 19.54
N ALA A 137 5.79 25.09 20.15
CA ALA A 137 6.14 25.44 21.51
C ALA A 137 7.04 26.68 21.46
N LYS A 138 6.52 27.79 21.98
CA LYS A 138 7.10 29.13 21.93
C LYS A 138 8.00 29.40 23.14
N GLY A 139 9.26 29.78 22.89
CA GLY A 139 10.15 30.64 23.71
C GLY A 139 10.83 29.95 24.91
N GLY A 140 12.08 30.22 25.30
CA GLY A 140 13.26 31.02 24.87
C GLY A 140 14.50 30.25 25.45
N GLU A 141 15.78 30.50 25.18
CA GLU A 141 16.65 31.67 25.07
C GLU A 141 18.03 31.15 24.55
N GLU A 142 18.78 31.96 23.78
CA GLU A 142 20.20 31.73 23.40
C GLU A 142 21.12 31.87 24.65
N ILE A 143 22.38 31.38 24.75
CA ILE A 143 23.61 31.63 23.97
C ILE A 143 24.71 30.55 24.36
N PRO A 144 26.00 30.58 23.92
CA PRO A 144 26.59 29.79 22.83
C PRO A 144 27.76 28.83 23.18
N LEU A 145 28.06 27.94 22.23
CA LEU A 145 29.37 27.44 21.76
C LEU A 145 30.35 26.77 22.76
N GLN A 146 30.61 25.47 22.56
CA GLN A 146 31.96 24.86 22.58
C GLN A 146 31.92 23.41 22.04
N ALA A 147 32.79 23.10 21.08
CA ALA A 147 33.10 21.72 20.66
C ALA A 147 34.12 21.08 21.64
N PRO A 148 34.12 19.75 21.79
CA PRO A 148 35.27 19.01 21.25
C PRO A 148 34.93 17.65 20.64
N GLU A 149 35.89 17.17 19.83
CA GLU A 149 35.94 15.89 19.12
C GLU A 149 35.78 14.64 20.00
N ALA A 150 35.14 13.59 19.47
CA ALA A 150 35.77 12.31 19.11
C ALA A 150 34.76 11.12 19.13
N THR A 151 35.06 10.15 18.26
CA THR A 151 34.56 8.76 18.15
C THR A 151 33.38 8.52 17.17
N PRO A 152 33.62 7.90 16.00
CA PRO A 152 32.53 7.35 15.20
C PRO A 152 32.08 6.04 15.87
N SER A 153 30.91 6.07 16.52
CA SER A 153 30.24 4.84 16.94
C SER A 153 29.62 4.20 15.69
N SER A 154 30.16 3.08 15.26
CA SER A 154 29.57 2.24 14.23
C SER A 154 28.27 1.65 14.76
N SER A 155 27.14 2.30 14.43
CA SER A 155 25.83 1.70 14.64
C SER A 155 25.65 0.60 13.60
N SER A 156 25.69 -0.65 14.09
CA SER A 156 25.38 -1.83 13.29
C SER A 156 23.87 -1.87 13.06
N THR A 157 23.41 -1.58 11.84
CA THR A 157 22.06 -1.91 11.41
C THR A 157 21.95 -3.42 11.25
N LEU A 158 21.45 -4.09 12.28
CA LEU A 158 20.97 -5.46 12.17
C LEU A 158 19.68 -5.43 11.33
N ASN A 159 19.80 -5.56 10.01
CA ASN A 159 18.65 -5.83 9.15
C ASN A 159 18.18 -7.26 9.43
N THR A 160 17.26 -7.43 10.39
CA THR A 160 16.50 -8.67 10.50
C THR A 160 15.54 -8.73 9.31
N VAL A 161 16.00 -9.37 8.23
CA VAL A 161 15.16 -9.81 7.12
C VAL A 161 14.21 -10.85 7.70
N ILE A 162 12.95 -10.49 7.93
CA ILE A 162 11.89 -11.47 8.17
C ILE A 162 11.53 -12.04 6.78
N PRO A 163 11.80 -13.31 6.47
CA PRO A 163 11.25 -13.92 5.28
C PRO A 163 9.73 -14.00 5.45
N VAL A 164 8.98 -13.27 4.65
CA VAL A 164 7.50 -13.34 4.56
C VAL A 164 7.05 -14.62 3.82
N LEU A 165 7.72 -15.74 4.08
CA LEU A 165 7.42 -17.05 3.51
C LEU A 165 7.37 -18.09 4.64
N SER A 166 6.36 -17.96 5.50
CA SER A 166 5.95 -19.05 6.40
C SER A 166 4.51 -18.87 6.84
N ILE A 167 3.57 -19.11 5.92
CA ILE A 167 2.17 -19.43 6.30
C ILE A 167 1.52 -20.52 5.41
N PHE A 168 2.25 -21.20 4.53
CA PHE A 168 1.73 -22.39 3.84
C PHE A 168 2.40 -23.67 4.37
N ALA A 169 2.17 -23.94 5.64
CA ALA A 169 2.34 -25.25 6.22
C ALA A 169 1.42 -25.38 7.43
N ILE A 170 0.14 -25.62 7.19
CA ILE A 170 -0.73 -26.30 8.17
C ILE A 170 -1.57 -27.32 7.40
N SER A 171 -1.18 -28.58 7.62
CA SER A 171 -1.96 -29.83 7.67
C SER A 171 -2.86 -30.21 6.50
#